data_AF-A0AAD8YBJ6-F1
#
_entry.id   AF-A0AAD8YBJ6-F1
#
_cell.length_a   1.000
_cell.length_b   1.000
_cell.length_c   1.000
_cell.angle_alpha   90.00
_cell.angle_beta   90.00
_cell.angle_gamma   90.00
#
_symmetry.space_group_name_H-M   'P 1'
#
loop_
_entity.id
_entity.type
_entity.pdbx_description
1 polymer ?
#
loop_
_entity_poly.entity_id
_entity_poly.type
_entity_poly.pdbx_seq_one_letter_code
_entity_poly.pdbx_strand_id
1 'polypeptide(L)'
;MVLSPSTSVSSDDEMEGRVVSYLNDYDVLNGRGNDINNLAGNISFQRLIAGNKDRYKECKESEKKNISKDIVDAVRGNGGRFLKYDKSNKIYVDIGNKEARAKTSQAFRDALRKEKKESVKPVGNHSGFSFQINPAA
;
A
#
# COMPACT_ATOMS: atom_id res chain seq x y z
N MET A 1 7.01 46.52 -13.02
CA MET A 1 5.92 45.53 -12.95
C MET A 1 6.56 44.17 -12.77
N VAL A 2 6.46 43.59 -11.57
CA VAL A 2 7.02 42.26 -11.29
C VAL A 2 6.14 41.24 -12.01
N LEU A 3 6.75 40.43 -12.88
CA LEU A 3 6.08 39.30 -13.52
C LEU A 3 5.94 38.20 -12.45
N SER A 4 4.72 38.00 -11.96
CA SER A 4 4.38 36.84 -11.15
C SER A 4 4.50 35.58 -12.00
N PRO A 5 5.14 34.50 -11.53
CA PRO A 5 5.10 33.23 -12.25
C PRO A 5 3.69 32.64 -12.12
N SER A 6 2.91 32.72 -13.21
CA SER A 6 1.74 31.86 -13.42
C SER A 6 2.23 30.44 -13.69
N THR A 7 2.61 29.74 -12.63
CA THR A 7 2.71 28.28 -12.69
C THR A 7 1.29 27.77 -12.54
N SER A 8 0.67 27.36 -13.65
CA SER A 8 -0.54 26.54 -13.63
C SER A 8 -0.20 25.23 -12.95
N VAL A 9 -0.29 25.21 -11.62
CA VAL A 9 -0.14 24.04 -10.77
C VAL A 9 -1.24 23.07 -11.16
N SER A 10 -0.84 21.96 -11.77
CA SER A 10 -1.71 20.80 -11.97
C SER A 10 -2.35 20.45 -10.64
N SER A 11 -3.67 20.29 -10.60
CA SER A 11 -4.45 20.03 -9.36
C SER A 11 -3.99 18.79 -8.58
N ASP A 12 -3.12 17.98 -9.17
CA ASP A 12 -2.45 16.83 -8.55
C ASP A 12 -1.35 17.21 -7.53
N ASP A 13 -0.77 18.42 -7.60
CA ASP A 13 0.43 18.84 -6.84
C ASP A 13 0.14 19.52 -5.48
N GLU A 14 -1.10 19.92 -5.20
CA GLU A 14 -1.44 20.77 -4.04
C GLU A 14 -1.20 20.14 -2.65
N MET A 15 -0.96 18.83 -2.58
CA MET A 15 -0.91 18.08 -1.31
C MET A 15 0.48 17.57 -0.92
N GLU A 16 1.49 17.71 -1.79
CA GLU A 16 2.84 17.22 -1.50
C GLU A 16 3.55 18.12 -0.47
N GLY A 17 4.24 17.51 0.49
CA GLY A 17 5.07 18.26 1.45
C GLY A 17 4.30 18.87 2.63
N ARG A 18 2.99 18.65 2.73
CA ARG A 18 2.20 19.17 3.86
C ARG A 18 2.55 18.42 5.15
N VAL A 19 3.02 19.17 6.15
CA VAL A 19 3.32 18.65 7.49
C VAL A 19 2.02 18.32 8.22
N VAL A 20 2.00 17.18 8.88
CA VAL A 20 0.86 16.67 9.63
C VAL A 20 1.18 16.66 11.12
N SER A 21 0.31 17.29 11.92
CA SER A 21 0.47 17.40 13.38
C SER A 21 -0.06 16.20 14.16
N TYR A 22 -1.07 15.49 13.63
CA TYR A 22 -1.67 14.31 14.26
C TYR A 22 -2.01 13.24 13.22
N LEU A 23 -1.78 11.97 13.59
CA LEU A 23 -2.20 10.80 12.82
C LEU A 23 -3.67 10.48 13.12
N ASN A 24 -4.38 9.99 12.13
CA ASN A 24 -5.71 9.43 12.26
C ASN A 24 -5.76 7.96 11.78
N ASP A 25 -6.87 7.27 12.06
CA ASP A 25 -7.03 5.85 11.74
C ASP A 25 -7.22 5.57 10.23
N TYR A 26 -7.38 6.61 9.41
CA TYR A 26 -7.48 6.52 7.96
C TYR A 26 -6.14 6.79 7.26
N ASP A 27 -5.13 7.30 7.99
CA ASP A 27 -3.83 7.62 7.43
C ASP A 27 -3.07 6.35 7.05
N VAL A 28 -2.55 6.36 5.82
CA VAL A 28 -1.74 5.30 5.27
C VAL A 28 -0.27 5.67 5.41
N LEU A 29 0.46 4.97 6.28
CA LEU A 29 1.87 5.20 6.48
C LEU A 29 2.73 4.50 5.41
N ASN A 30 3.67 5.26 4.87
CA ASN A 30 4.74 4.80 4.01
C ASN A 30 5.93 4.34 4.87
N GLY A 31 6.04 3.02 5.05
CA GLY A 31 7.13 2.41 5.79
C GLY A 31 7.26 0.91 5.53
N ARG A 32 8.25 0.28 6.17
CA ARG A 32 8.49 -1.16 6.16
C ARG A 32 8.38 -1.69 7.59
N GLY A 33 7.83 -2.89 7.74
CA GLY A 33 7.72 -3.56 9.05
C GLY A 33 6.28 -3.98 9.37
N ASN A 34 6.14 -4.97 10.25
CA ASN A 34 4.84 -5.53 10.60
C ASN A 34 3.97 -4.53 11.38
N ASP A 35 4.59 -3.73 12.25
CA ASP A 35 3.89 -2.76 13.10
C ASP A 35 3.14 -1.71 12.27
N ILE A 36 3.77 -1.22 11.20
CA ILE A 36 3.18 -0.25 10.27
C ILE A 36 2.05 -0.88 9.45
N ASN A 37 2.20 -2.15 9.06
CA ASN A 37 1.18 -2.87 8.27
C ASN A 37 -0.09 -3.17 9.06
N ASN A 38 0.00 -3.22 10.39
CA ASN A 38 -1.11 -3.51 11.30
C ASN A 38 -1.87 -2.25 11.76
N LEU A 39 -1.48 -1.05 11.27
CA LEU A 39 -2.23 0.18 11.54
C LEU A 39 -3.57 0.17 10.80
N ALA A 40 -4.60 0.76 11.40
CA ALA A 40 -5.96 0.77 10.88
C ALA A 40 -6.06 1.27 9.42
N GLY A 41 -5.37 2.37 9.10
CA GLY A 41 -5.35 2.94 7.75
C GLY A 41 -4.63 2.04 6.75
N ASN A 42 -3.53 1.40 7.16
CA ASN A 42 -2.80 0.45 6.32
C ASN A 42 -3.57 -0.86 6.10
N ILE A 43 -4.33 -1.33 7.10
CA ILE A 43 -5.24 -2.48 6.96
C ILE A 43 -6.35 -2.15 5.97
N SER A 44 -7.00 -0.99 6.14
CA SER A 44 -8.06 -0.52 5.23
C SER A 44 -7.54 -0.38 3.80
N PHE A 45 -6.34 0.19 3.63
CA PHE A 45 -5.66 0.26 2.35
C PHE A 45 -5.39 -1.13 1.74
N GLN A 46 -4.89 -2.09 2.53
CA GLN A 46 -4.68 -3.47 2.06
C GLN A 46 -5.99 -4.14 1.63
N ARG A 47 -7.10 -3.88 2.32
CA ARG A 47 -8.44 -4.37 1.92
C ARG A 47 -8.88 -3.78 0.59
N LEU A 48 -8.67 -2.47 0.36
CA LEU A 48 -8.95 -1.81 -0.91
C LEU A 48 -8.14 -2.44 -2.06
N ILE A 49 -6.85 -2.72 -1.83
CA ILE A 49 -5.99 -3.41 -2.80
C ILE A 49 -6.52 -4.82 -3.08
N ALA A 50 -6.82 -5.60 -2.03
CA ALA A 50 -7.30 -6.97 -2.18
C ALA A 50 -8.62 -7.04 -2.98
N GLY A 51 -9.58 -6.16 -2.68
CA GLY A 51 -10.87 -6.12 -3.36
C GLY A 51 -10.81 -5.65 -4.82
N ASN A 52 -9.74 -4.96 -5.24
CA ASN A 52 -9.56 -4.48 -6.62
C ASN A 52 -8.50 -5.26 -7.40
N LYS A 53 -7.88 -6.26 -6.78
CA LYS A 53 -6.71 -6.98 -7.32
C LYS A 53 -7.03 -7.69 -8.64
N ASP A 54 -8.19 -8.36 -8.73
CA ASP A 54 -8.56 -9.11 -9.93
C ASP A 54 -8.84 -8.18 -11.11
N ARG A 55 -9.58 -7.09 -10.86
CA ARG A 55 -9.80 -6.01 -11.83
C ARG A 55 -8.46 -5.41 -12.32
N TYR A 56 -7.50 -5.20 -11.42
CA TYR A 56 -6.17 -4.70 -11.77
C TYR A 56 -5.34 -5.69 -12.60
N LYS A 57 -5.54 -6.99 -12.39
CA LYS A 57 -4.85 -8.07 -13.11
C LYS A 57 -5.34 -8.19 -14.55
N GLU A 58 -6.64 -8.02 -14.78
CA GLU A 58 -7.29 -8.23 -16.07
C GLU A 58 -7.24 -7.00 -17.00
N CYS A 59 -7.05 -5.81 -16.44
CA CYS A 59 -7.14 -4.57 -17.20
C CYS A 59 -5.84 -4.17 -17.91
N LYS A 60 -5.98 -3.21 -18.84
CA LYS A 60 -4.84 -2.64 -19.60
C LYS A 60 -4.04 -1.67 -18.74
N GLU A 61 -2.82 -1.36 -19.17
CA GLU A 61 -1.90 -0.48 -18.44
C GLU A 61 -2.47 0.94 -18.19
N SER A 62 -3.28 1.46 -19.12
CA SER A 62 -4.01 2.73 -18.95
C SER A 62 -5.02 2.66 -17.81
N GLU A 63 -5.74 1.54 -17.69
CA GLU A 63 -6.76 1.33 -16.65
C GLU A 63 -6.14 1.07 -15.28
N LYS A 64 -4.97 0.44 -15.22
CA LYS A 64 -4.20 0.29 -13.96
C LYS A 64 -3.88 1.63 -13.33
N LYS A 65 -3.55 2.64 -14.14
CA LYS A 65 -3.32 4.02 -13.65
C LYS A 65 -4.59 4.60 -13.05
N ASN A 66 -5.73 4.39 -13.69
CA ASN A 66 -7.04 4.83 -13.19
C ASN A 66 -7.41 4.12 -11.88
N ILE A 67 -7.23 2.80 -11.80
CA ILE A 67 -7.47 2.05 -10.55
C ILE A 67 -6.58 2.56 -9.42
N SER A 68 -5.29 2.80 -9.68
CA SER A 68 -4.39 3.37 -8.67
C SER A 68 -4.83 4.77 -8.23
N LYS A 69 -5.39 5.58 -9.13
CA LYS A 69 -5.98 6.88 -8.80
C LYS A 69 -7.23 6.71 -7.95
N ASP A 70 -8.17 5.87 -8.36
CA ASP A 70 -9.43 5.62 -7.66
C ASP A 70 -9.20 5.18 -6.20
N ILE A 71 -8.19 4.33 -5.96
CA ILE A 71 -7.83 3.89 -4.60
C ILE A 71 -7.30 5.05 -3.76
N VAL A 72 -6.44 5.91 -4.33
CA VAL A 72 -5.92 7.10 -3.62
C VAL A 72 -7.05 8.07 -3.31
N ASP A 73 -7.94 8.30 -4.28
CA ASP A 73 -9.09 9.18 -4.13
C ASP A 73 -10.07 8.63 -3.08
N ALA A 74 -10.26 7.31 -3.00
CA ALA A 74 -11.08 6.68 -1.96
C ALA A 74 -10.49 6.83 -0.55
N VAL A 75 -9.18 6.64 -0.38
CA VAL A 75 -8.49 6.88 0.91
C VAL A 75 -8.62 8.33 1.32
N ARG A 76 -8.35 9.27 0.40
CA ARG A 76 -8.44 10.71 0.66
C ARG A 76 -9.87 11.18 0.91
N GLY A 77 -10.85 10.63 0.19
CA GLY A 77 -12.28 10.91 0.38
C GLY A 77 -12.80 10.52 1.76
N ASN A 78 -12.19 9.48 2.37
CA ASN A 78 -12.46 9.09 3.75
C ASN A 78 -11.66 9.89 4.80
N GLY A 79 -10.94 10.94 4.40
CA GLY A 79 -10.11 11.76 5.31
C GLY A 79 -8.74 11.15 5.63
N GLY A 80 -8.34 10.07 4.94
CA GLY A 80 -7.01 9.48 5.06
C GLY A 80 -5.97 10.20 4.21
N ARG A 81 -4.73 10.24 4.68
CA ARG A 81 -3.59 10.78 3.93
C ARG A 81 -2.54 9.71 3.70
N PHE A 82 -1.67 9.92 2.72
CA PHE A 82 -0.51 9.06 2.52
C PHE A 82 0.70 9.74 3.14
N LEU A 83 1.17 9.22 4.27
CA LEU A 83 2.15 9.91 5.09
C LEU A 83 3.49 9.19 5.10
N LYS A 84 4.58 9.94 5.03
CA LYS A 84 5.93 9.43 5.24
C LYS A 84 6.52 10.09 6.48
N TYR A 85 7.21 9.28 7.29
CA TYR A 85 7.94 9.79 8.44
C TYR A 85 9.30 10.35 7.98
N ASP A 86 9.49 11.65 8.17
CA ASP A 86 10.79 12.31 8.02
C ASP A 86 11.56 12.17 9.34
N LYS A 87 12.61 11.35 9.32
CA LYS A 87 13.45 11.08 10.49
C LYS A 87 14.26 12.29 10.93
N SER A 88 14.67 13.16 10.00
CA SER A 88 15.52 14.31 10.29
C SER A 88 14.77 15.34 11.12
N ASN A 89 13.54 15.63 10.70
CA ASN A 89 12.68 16.61 11.34
C ASN A 89 11.73 15.99 12.38
N LYS A 90 11.67 14.66 12.46
CA LYS A 90 10.76 13.88 13.32
C LYS A 90 9.28 14.23 13.09
N ILE A 91 8.90 14.43 11.84
CA ILE A 91 7.55 14.83 11.42
C ILE A 91 6.96 13.84 10.42
N TYR A 92 5.63 13.81 10.32
CA TYR A 92 4.92 13.14 9.24
C TYR A 92 4.55 14.15 8.16
N VAL A 93 4.76 13.75 6.91
CA VAL A 93 4.52 14.60 5.73
C VAL A 93 3.68 13.85 4.72
N ASP A 94 2.66 14.50 4.16
CA ASP A 94 1.89 13.96 3.05
C ASP A 94 2.78 13.87 1.79
N ILE A 95 2.82 12.67 1.21
CA ILE A 95 3.67 12.35 0.05
C ILE A 95 3.06 12.83 -1.29
N GLY A 96 1.87 13.43 -1.26
CA GLY A 96 1.17 13.87 -2.45
C GLY A 96 0.56 12.74 -3.27
N ASN A 97 -0.13 13.09 -4.36
CA ASN A 97 -0.87 12.12 -5.17
C ASN A 97 0.04 11.24 -6.03
N LYS A 98 1.15 11.81 -6.52
CA LYS A 98 2.09 11.10 -7.39
C LYS A 98 2.73 9.92 -6.67
N GLU A 99 3.30 10.13 -5.48
CA GLU A 99 3.88 9.04 -4.69
C GLU A 99 2.82 8.09 -4.15
N ALA A 100 1.63 8.59 -3.76
CA ALA A 100 0.52 7.74 -3.31
C ALA A 100 0.05 6.76 -4.40
N ARG A 101 -0.07 7.22 -5.65
CA ARG A 101 -0.39 6.35 -6.81
C ARG A 101 0.73 5.34 -7.05
N ALA A 102 1.99 5.74 -6.94
CA ALA A 102 3.13 4.83 -7.09
C ALA A 102 3.16 3.74 -6.01
N LYS A 103 2.93 4.10 -4.74
CA LYS A 103 2.76 3.17 -3.62
C LYS A 103 1.61 2.19 -3.89
N THR A 104 0.49 2.68 -4.39
CA THR A 104 -0.68 1.87 -4.74
C THR A 104 -0.37 0.86 -5.84
N SER A 105 0.26 1.29 -6.94
CA SER A 105 0.72 0.38 -7.99
C SER A 105 1.75 -0.63 -7.50
N GLN A 106 2.61 -0.26 -6.55
CA GLN A 106 3.53 -1.23 -5.90
C GLN A 106 2.76 -2.25 -5.05
N ALA A 107 1.79 -1.82 -4.25
CA ALA A 107 0.99 -2.70 -3.42
C ALA A 107 0.21 -3.73 -4.24
N PHE A 108 -0.39 -3.34 -5.39
CA PHE A 108 -1.01 -4.29 -6.31
C PHE A 108 -0.03 -5.33 -6.84
N ARG A 109 1.17 -4.91 -7.28
CA ARG A 109 2.21 -5.83 -7.77
C ARG A 109 2.64 -6.83 -6.70
N ASP A 110 2.78 -6.38 -5.46
CA ASP A 110 3.16 -7.25 -4.34
C ASP A 110 2.04 -8.22 -3.96
N ALA A 111 0.78 -7.77 -3.99
CA ALA A 111 -0.39 -8.62 -3.78
C ALA A 111 -0.49 -9.75 -4.84
N LEU A 112 -0.30 -9.41 -6.12
CA LEU A 112 -0.31 -10.40 -7.22
C LEU A 112 0.86 -11.40 -7.12
N ARG A 113 2.04 -10.93 -6.69
CA ARG A 113 3.20 -11.81 -6.45
C ARG A 113 2.95 -12.78 -5.30
N LYS A 114 2.28 -12.33 -4.23
CA LYS A 114 1.97 -13.17 -3.07
C LYS A 114 1.01 -14.30 -3.45
N GLU A 115 -0.05 -13.99 -4.20
CA GLU A 115 -0.99 -14.98 -4.71
C GLU A 115 -0.31 -16.08 -5.53
N LYS A 116 0.59 -15.70 -6.46
CA LYS A 116 1.32 -16.68 -7.28
C LYS A 116 2.21 -17.61 -6.45
N LYS A 117 2.73 -17.15 -5.30
CA LYS A 117 3.53 -17.98 -4.40
C LYS A 117 2.65 -18.93 -3.58
N GLU A 118 1.45 -18.51 -3.20
CA GLU A 118 0.51 -19.34 -2.45
C GLU A 118 -0.06 -20.47 -3.30
N SER A 119 -0.32 -20.22 -4.60
CA SER A 119 -0.78 -21.25 -5.54
C SER A 119 0.28 -22.29 -5.95
N VAL A 120 1.55 -22.11 -5.57
CA VAL A 120 2.69 -22.99 -5.97
C VAL A 120 3.18 -23.86 -4.81
N LYS A 121 2.58 -23.79 -3.61
CA LYS A 121 2.95 -24.73 -2.54
C LYS A 121 2.56 -26.15 -2.97
N PRO A 122 3.51 -27.11 -3.08
CA PRO A 122 3.13 -28.49 -3.31
C PRO A 122 2.24 -28.94 -2.14
N VAL A 123 1.12 -29.57 -2.47
CA VAL A 123 0.34 -30.34 -1.49
C VAL A 123 1.31 -31.35 -0.90
N GLY A 124 1.79 -31.09 0.32
CA GLY A 124 2.65 -32.02 1.04
C GLY A 124 1.85 -33.27 1.32
N ASN A 125 2.22 -34.38 0.67
CA ASN A 125 1.78 -35.72 1.04
C ASN A 125 2.04 -35.91 2.54
N HIS A 126 0.97 -36.07 3.31
CA HIS A 126 1.08 -36.45 4.71
C HIS A 126 1.36 -37.96 4.78
N SER A 127 2.61 -38.35 4.58
CA SER A 127 3.07 -39.73 4.77
C SER A 127 4.28 -39.78 5.69
N GLY A 128 4.11 -40.42 6.86
CA GLY A 128 5.21 -41.07 7.58
C GLY A 128 5.75 -40.35 8.82
N PHE A 129 4.94 -40.18 9.86
CA PHE A 129 5.47 -40.28 11.23
C PHE A 129 5.42 -41.76 11.63
N SER A 130 6.40 -42.54 11.18
CA SER A 130 6.67 -43.86 11.73
C SER A 130 7.37 -43.68 13.08
N PHE A 131 6.61 -43.78 14.17
CA PHE A 131 7.15 -43.92 15.52
C PHE A 131 7.89 -45.27 15.61
N GLN A 132 9.21 -45.22 15.66
CA GLN A 132 10.04 -46.40 15.90
C GLN A 132 10.12 -46.59 17.42
N ILE A 133 9.35 -47.54 17.94
CA ILE A 133 9.41 -47.98 19.32
C ILE A 133 10.67 -48.85 19.45
N ASN A 134 11.67 -48.37 20.19
CA ASN A 134 12.80 -49.21 20.59
C ASN A 134 12.40 -50.00 21.85
N PRO A 135 12.50 -51.34 21.87
CA PRO A 135 12.31 -52.10 23.09
C PRO A 135 13.52 -51.95 24.01
N ALA A 136 13.26 -51.74 25.30
CA ALA A 136 14.27 -51.69 26.34
C ALA A 136 14.89 -53.09 26.57
N ALA A 137 16.21 -53.13 26.72
CA ALA A 137 16.97 -54.21 27.33
C ALA A 137 17.89 -53.61 28.39
#